data_AF-A0A8J1W3Y5-F1
#
_entry.id   AF-A0A8J1W3Y5-F1
#
_cell.length_a   1.000
_cell.length_b   1.000
_cell.length_c   1.000
_cell.angle_alpha   90.00
_cell.angle_beta   90.00
_cell.angle_gamma   90.00
#
_symmetry.space_group_name_H-M   'P 1'
#
loop_
_entity.id
_entity.type
_entity.pdbx_description
1 polymer ?
#
loop_
_entity_poly.entity_id
_entity_poly.type
_entity_poly.pdbx_seq_one_letter_code
_entity_poly.pdbx_strand_id
1 'polypeptide(L)'
;MDVIVTDAENLPDKTYVSIRIGDTRRQGPYRKDDAFHFQKSEAATLKLDLFQHIGGKTVSMYSMKNDDAYVEQIDMGNEMKVSCRCEFPGADVGAERAKAREARHEVTLQATKYLENSGVQPVLQNMIRSLLERQPENALDFMVEHLQDQQLTNRASKDVPVEESPASADAPPAAAPEGEAAAAPAVAEGEAAPSCCYRGSCGRSNRGGCSSG
;
A
#
# COMPACT_ATOMS: atom_id res chain seq x y z
N MET A 1 9.61 16.49 0.74
CA MET A 1 10.97 17.07 0.69
C MET A 1 11.50 16.75 -0.68
N ASP A 2 11.99 17.75 -1.39
CA ASP A 2 12.49 17.57 -2.76
C ASP A 2 14.01 17.73 -2.75
N VAL A 3 14.70 16.77 -3.38
CA VAL A 3 16.15 16.83 -3.58
C VAL A 3 16.40 17.05 -5.06
N ILE A 4 17.04 18.16 -5.40
CA ILE A 4 17.33 18.56 -6.78
C ILE A 4 18.83 18.47 -7.00
N VAL A 5 19.24 17.79 -8.07
CA VAL A 5 20.65 17.73 -8.47
C VAL A 5 20.92 18.86 -9.46
N THR A 6 21.58 19.91 -9.00
CA THR A 6 21.74 21.17 -9.74
C THR A 6 22.90 21.13 -10.73
N ASP A 7 24.02 20.52 -10.35
CA ASP A 7 25.22 20.53 -11.17
C ASP A 7 26.05 19.26 -10.99
N ALA A 8 26.66 18.82 -12.09
CA ALA A 8 27.58 17.70 -12.11
C ALA A 8 28.47 17.81 -13.35
N GLU A 9 29.78 17.74 -13.14
CA GLU A 9 30.77 17.81 -14.19
C GLU A 9 31.38 16.42 -14.45
N ASN A 10 31.81 16.17 -15.69
CA ASN A 10 32.53 14.96 -16.09
C ASN A 10 31.79 13.64 -15.79
N LEU A 11 30.46 13.63 -15.85
CA LEU A 11 29.69 12.40 -15.67
C LEU A 11 29.79 11.50 -16.91
N PRO A 12 30.01 10.18 -16.73
CA PRO A 12 29.93 9.22 -17.82
C PRO A 12 28.54 9.19 -18.46
N ASP A 13 28.48 8.80 -19.74
CA ASP A 13 27.21 8.57 -20.43
C ASP A 13 26.35 7.55 -19.67
N LYS A 14 25.04 7.82 -19.63
CA LYS A 14 24.03 6.97 -18.96
C LYS A 14 24.30 6.74 -17.47
N THR A 15 24.66 7.81 -16.76
CA THR A 15 24.75 7.80 -15.30
C THR A 15 23.36 7.73 -14.65
N TYR A 16 23.24 6.93 -13.59
CA TYR A 16 22.07 6.82 -12.72
C TYR A 16 22.43 7.38 -11.35
N VAL A 17 21.48 8.07 -10.74
CA VAL A 17 21.60 8.60 -9.37
C VAL A 17 20.72 7.77 -8.45
N SER A 18 21.26 7.37 -7.30
CA SER A 18 20.51 6.74 -6.21
C SER A 18 20.64 7.58 -4.95
N ILE A 19 19.53 8.15 -4.52
CA ILE A 19 19.45 8.99 -3.32
C ILE A 19 18.74 8.20 -2.23
N ARG A 20 19.36 8.10 -1.06
CA ARG A 20 18.81 7.42 0.13
C ARG A 20 18.69 8.42 1.28
N ILE A 21 17.50 8.50 1.88
CA ILE A 21 17.20 9.33 3.05
C ILE A 21 16.53 8.43 4.09
N GLY A 22 17.24 8.13 5.18
CA GLY A 22 16.85 7.07 6.12
C GLY A 22 16.63 5.74 5.41
N ASP A 23 15.41 5.22 5.47
CA ASP A 23 15.02 3.94 4.85
C ASP A 23 14.55 4.08 3.40
N THR A 24 14.21 5.29 2.96
CA THR A 24 13.66 5.52 1.61
C THR A 24 14.79 5.65 0.60
N ARG A 25 14.73 4.84 -0.47
CA ARG A 25 15.66 4.91 -1.62
C ARG A 25 14.90 5.28 -2.89
N ARG A 26 15.40 6.28 -3.62
CA ARG A 26 14.94 6.64 -4.97
C ARG A 26 16.11 6.50 -5.92
N GLN A 27 15.89 5.86 -7.07
CA GLN A 27 16.89 5.69 -8.11
C GLN A 27 16.31 6.06 -9.47
N GLY A 28 17.07 6.78 -10.29
CA GLY A 28 16.66 7.21 -11.62
C GLY A 28 17.84 7.58 -12.50
N PRO A 29 17.63 7.70 -13.83
CA PRO A 29 18.65 8.25 -14.73
C PRO A 29 18.97 9.69 -14.33
N TYR A 30 20.25 10.08 -14.41
CA TYR A 30 20.65 11.45 -14.15
C TYR A 30 20.04 12.40 -15.19
N ARG A 31 19.39 13.45 -14.70
CA ARG A 31 18.86 14.56 -15.47
C ARG A 31 19.17 15.83 -14.68
N LYS A 32 19.71 16.83 -15.36
CA LYS A 32 19.98 18.13 -14.75
C LYS A 32 18.66 18.73 -14.28
N ASP A 33 18.66 19.28 -13.06
CA ASP A 33 17.49 19.92 -12.42
C ASP A 33 16.30 18.97 -12.17
N ASP A 34 16.52 17.65 -12.15
CA ASP A 34 15.48 16.69 -11.82
C ASP A 34 15.26 16.60 -10.30
N ALA A 35 13.98 16.56 -9.92
CA ALA A 35 13.55 16.62 -8.52
C ALA A 35 13.15 15.24 -8.03
N PHE A 36 13.88 14.73 -7.04
CA PHE A 36 13.54 13.49 -6.35
C PHE A 36 12.66 13.79 -5.14
N HIS A 37 11.41 13.36 -5.21
CA HIS A 37 10.44 13.56 -4.14
C HIS A 37 10.54 12.48 -3.06
N PHE A 38 10.70 12.94 -1.81
CA PHE A 38 10.71 12.12 -0.61
C PHE A 38 9.59 12.55 0.35
N GLN A 39 8.99 11.57 1.02
CA GLN A 39 8.17 11.84 2.19
C GLN A 39 9.04 12.53 3.25
N LYS A 40 8.47 13.48 3.99
CA LYS A 40 9.20 14.15 5.07
C LYS A 40 9.62 13.09 6.09
N SER A 41 10.91 12.93 6.30
CA SER A 41 11.47 12.09 7.35
C SER A 41 12.39 12.94 8.23
N GLU A 42 12.48 12.59 9.50
CA GLU A 42 13.40 13.23 10.46
C GLU A 42 14.81 12.63 10.38
N ALA A 43 15.10 11.84 9.34
CA ALA A 43 16.38 11.15 9.22
C ALA A 43 17.51 12.15 8.96
N ALA A 44 18.57 12.06 9.77
CA ALA A 44 19.73 12.96 9.70
C ALA A 44 20.70 12.64 8.55
N THR A 45 20.56 11.50 7.88
CA THR A 45 21.54 11.03 6.88
C THR A 45 20.96 10.97 5.47
N LEU A 46 21.62 11.67 4.54
CA LEU A 46 21.40 11.57 3.10
C LEU A 46 22.63 10.92 2.45
N LYS A 47 22.42 9.84 1.69
CA LYS A 47 23.46 9.17 0.91
C LYS A 47 23.15 9.31 -0.57
N LEU A 48 24.13 9.75 -1.35
CA LEU A 48 24.04 9.89 -2.81
C LEU A 48 25.07 8.96 -3.44
N ASP A 49 24.59 7.97 -4.19
CA ASP A 49 25.43 7.04 -4.94
C ASP A 49 25.22 7.28 -6.45
N LEU A 50 26.32 7.33 -7.21
CA LEU A 50 26.32 7.44 -8.67
C LEU A 50 26.70 6.10 -9.29
N PHE A 51 25.93 5.67 -10.28
CA PHE A 51 26.13 4.40 -10.98
C PHE A 51 26.23 4.64 -12.48
N GLN A 52 27.18 3.98 -13.14
CA GLN A 52 27.19 3.94 -14.59
C GLN A 52 26.37 2.74 -15.07
N HIS A 53 25.51 2.93 -16.07
CA HIS A 53 24.79 1.83 -16.68
C HIS A 53 25.72 1.03 -17.60
N ILE A 54 26.20 -0.11 -17.10
CA ILE A 54 27.14 -0.99 -17.81
C ILE A 54 26.43 -1.82 -18.89
N GLY A 55 25.18 -2.25 -18.65
CA GLY A 55 24.41 -3.05 -19.61
C GLY A 55 23.03 -3.41 -19.06
N GLY A 56 22.12 -3.78 -19.97
CA GLY A 56 20.77 -4.18 -19.62
C GLY A 56 20.19 -5.09 -20.69
N LYS A 57 19.43 -6.10 -20.26
CA LYS A 57 18.70 -7.01 -21.14
C LYS A 57 17.26 -7.10 -20.65
N THR A 58 16.31 -6.75 -21.52
CA THR A 58 14.90 -6.89 -21.21
C THR A 58 14.49 -8.31 -21.53
N VAL A 59 14.02 -9.02 -20.51
CA VAL A 59 13.58 -10.41 -20.66
C VAL A 59 12.07 -10.49 -20.52
N SER A 60 11.43 -11.12 -21.50
CA SER A 60 9.99 -11.31 -21.48
C SER A 60 9.62 -12.41 -20.48
N MET A 61 8.73 -12.09 -19.54
CA MET A 61 8.19 -13.08 -18.60
C MET A 61 7.32 -14.14 -19.31
N TYR A 62 6.83 -13.85 -20.52
CA TYR A 62 5.99 -14.80 -21.27
C TYR A 62 6.75 -16.05 -21.71
N SER A 63 8.03 -15.91 -22.04
CA SER A 63 8.88 -17.04 -22.43
C SER A 63 9.31 -17.92 -21.25
N MET A 64 9.10 -17.46 -20.00
CA MET A 64 9.57 -18.16 -18.79
C MET A 64 8.47 -18.93 -18.06
N LYS A 65 7.22 -18.90 -18.54
CA LYS A 65 6.09 -19.53 -17.83
C LYS A 65 6.18 -21.05 -17.74
N ASN A 66 6.99 -21.68 -18.57
CA ASN A 66 7.09 -23.14 -18.66
C ASN A 66 8.38 -23.71 -18.04
N ASP A 67 9.31 -22.85 -17.61
CA ASP A 67 10.60 -23.27 -17.08
C ASP A 67 10.67 -22.94 -15.58
N ASP A 68 10.96 -23.94 -14.74
CA ASP A 68 11.08 -23.76 -13.28
C ASP A 68 12.26 -22.85 -12.90
N ALA A 69 13.29 -22.83 -13.73
CA ALA A 69 14.45 -21.99 -13.57
C ALA A 69 14.92 -21.44 -14.93
N TYR A 70 14.99 -20.12 -15.03
CA TYR A 70 15.52 -19.43 -16.19
C TYR A 70 16.88 -18.82 -15.84
N VAL A 71 17.95 -19.26 -16.51
CA VAL A 71 19.29 -18.70 -16.37
C VAL A 71 19.64 -17.94 -17.63
N GLU A 72 19.95 -16.66 -17.49
CA GLU A 72 20.37 -15.83 -18.60
C GLU A 72 21.67 -15.11 -18.30
N GLN A 73 22.54 -15.14 -19.31
CA GLN A 73 23.82 -14.46 -19.27
C GLN A 73 23.69 -13.13 -20.02
N ILE A 74 23.99 -12.05 -19.31
CA ILE A 74 24.05 -10.69 -19.84
C ILE A 74 25.51 -10.39 -20.12
N ASP A 75 25.83 -10.16 -21.39
CA ASP A 75 27.15 -9.71 -21.83
C ASP A 75 27.18 -8.18 -21.84
N MET A 76 28.14 -7.60 -21.12
CA MET A 76 28.27 -6.16 -20.93
C MET A 76 29.45 -5.55 -21.70
N GLY A 77 29.97 -6.24 -22.72
CA GLY A 77 30.91 -5.69 -23.70
C GLY A 77 32.37 -5.55 -23.23
N ASN A 78 32.61 -5.44 -21.93
CA ASN A 78 33.94 -5.29 -21.32
C ASN A 78 34.39 -6.57 -20.57
N GLU A 79 34.29 -7.74 -21.21
CA GLU A 79 34.56 -9.09 -20.64
C GLU A 79 33.73 -9.50 -19.41
N MET A 80 32.95 -8.57 -18.85
CA MET A 80 32.14 -8.78 -17.66
C MET A 80 30.82 -9.46 -18.02
N LYS A 81 30.64 -10.68 -17.49
CA LYS A 81 29.46 -11.52 -17.71
C LYS A 81 28.70 -11.65 -16.40
N VAL A 82 27.41 -11.32 -16.42
CA VAL A 82 26.52 -11.51 -15.27
C VAL A 82 25.49 -12.57 -15.62
N SER A 83 25.46 -13.65 -14.83
CA SER A 83 24.41 -14.67 -14.92
C SER A 83 23.30 -14.33 -13.93
N CYS A 84 22.11 -14.04 -14.44
CA CYS A 84 20.90 -13.92 -13.63
C CYS A 84 20.16 -15.25 -13.66
N ARG A 85 19.85 -15.80 -12.48
CA ARG A 85 18.97 -16.96 -12.34
C ARG A 85 17.66 -16.49 -11.73
N CYS A 86 16.59 -16.57 -12.52
CA CYS A 86 15.23 -16.35 -12.07
C CYS A 86 14.62 -17.72 -11.79
N GLU A 87 14.35 -18.02 -10.53
CA GLU A 87 13.53 -19.17 -10.15
C GLU A 87 12.11 -18.67 -9.96
N PHE A 88 11.18 -19.30 -10.68
CA PHE A 88 9.77 -19.08 -10.45
C PHE A 88 9.35 -20.15 -9.46
N PRO A 89 9.22 -19.82 -8.16
CA PRO A 89 8.71 -20.82 -7.24
C PRO A 89 7.33 -21.23 -7.77
N GLY A 90 7.20 -22.51 -8.12
CA GLY A 90 5.96 -23.07 -8.66
C GLY A 90 4.77 -22.70 -7.77
N ALA A 91 3.56 -22.80 -8.33
CA ALA A 91 2.31 -22.42 -7.66
C ALA A 91 2.16 -23.01 -6.23
N ASP A 92 2.88 -24.07 -5.90
CA ASP A 92 2.93 -24.69 -4.57
C ASP A 92 3.56 -23.83 -3.47
N VAL A 93 4.58 -23.02 -3.77
CA VAL A 93 5.15 -22.07 -2.77
C VAL A 93 4.20 -20.89 -2.55
N GLY A 94 3.43 -20.53 -3.58
CA GLY A 94 2.31 -19.60 -3.47
C GLY A 94 1.22 -20.14 -2.54
N ALA A 95 0.91 -21.43 -2.61
CA ALA A 95 -0.08 -22.07 -1.74
C ALA A 95 0.35 -22.08 -0.27
N GLU A 96 1.60 -22.38 0.04
CA GLU A 96 2.16 -22.28 1.41
C GLU A 96 2.09 -20.84 1.94
N ARG A 97 2.50 -19.86 1.15
CA ARG A 97 2.45 -18.44 1.56
C ARG A 97 1.02 -17.91 1.66
N ALA A 98 0.10 -18.40 0.84
CA ALA A 98 -1.33 -18.10 0.92
C ALA A 98 -1.93 -18.69 2.20
N LYS A 99 -1.67 -19.96 2.51
CA LYS A 99 -2.09 -20.60 3.77
C LYS A 99 -1.52 -19.87 5.00
N ALA A 100 -0.25 -19.46 4.96
CA ALA A 100 0.33 -18.67 6.04
C ALA A 100 -0.33 -17.29 6.20
N ARG A 101 -0.76 -16.67 5.10
CA ARG A 101 -1.49 -15.39 5.12
C ARG A 101 -2.92 -15.57 5.64
N GLU A 102 -3.59 -16.64 5.26
CA GLU A 102 -4.92 -17.02 5.75
C GLU A 102 -4.90 -17.32 7.25
N ALA A 103 -3.93 -18.11 7.72
CA ALA A 103 -3.76 -18.40 9.14
C ALA A 103 -3.54 -17.13 9.97
N ARG A 104 -2.71 -16.19 9.49
CA ARG A 104 -2.52 -14.88 10.16
C ARG A 104 -3.80 -14.04 10.17
N HIS A 105 -4.55 -14.08 9.08
CA HIS A 105 -5.82 -13.36 8.99
C HIS A 105 -6.85 -13.94 9.96
N GLU A 106 -6.94 -15.26 10.09
CA GLU A 106 -7.85 -15.91 11.03
C GLU A 106 -7.51 -15.55 12.48
N VAL A 107 -6.24 -15.62 12.87
CA VAL A 107 -5.78 -15.22 14.22
C VAL A 107 -6.15 -13.75 14.49
N THR A 108 -6.00 -12.88 13.50
CA THR A 108 -6.38 -11.46 13.62
C THR A 108 -7.88 -11.30 13.81
N LEU A 109 -8.71 -12.02 13.05
CA LEU A 109 -10.17 -11.98 13.19
C LEU A 109 -10.63 -12.52 14.55
N GLN A 110 -10.03 -13.60 15.04
CA GLN A 110 -10.36 -14.14 16.35
C GLN A 110 -9.99 -13.16 17.47
N ALA A 111 -8.85 -12.49 17.38
CA ALA A 111 -8.45 -11.44 18.31
C ALA A 111 -9.41 -10.24 18.30
N THR A 112 -9.81 -9.75 17.12
CA THR A 112 -10.77 -8.65 16.99
C THR A 112 -12.13 -9.04 17.59
N LYS A 113 -12.64 -10.23 17.28
CA LYS A 113 -13.90 -10.74 17.86
C LYS A 113 -13.84 -10.83 19.38
N TYR A 114 -12.71 -11.24 19.95
CA TYR A 114 -12.54 -11.29 21.39
C TYR A 114 -12.60 -9.88 22.03
N LEU A 115 -11.93 -8.90 21.42
CA LEU A 115 -11.94 -7.51 21.89
C LEU A 115 -13.32 -6.85 21.79
N GLU A 116 -14.10 -7.19 20.76
CA GLU A 116 -15.48 -6.75 20.58
C GLU A 116 -16.42 -7.40 21.60
N ASN A 117 -16.40 -8.73 21.71
CA ASN A 117 -17.29 -9.48 22.61
C ASN A 117 -17.04 -9.19 24.10
N SER A 118 -15.79 -8.93 24.47
CA SER A 118 -15.44 -8.54 25.84
C SER A 118 -15.81 -7.08 26.17
N GLY A 119 -16.21 -6.29 25.15
CA GLY A 119 -16.48 -4.86 25.32
C GLY A 119 -15.24 -4.04 25.66
N VAL A 120 -14.03 -4.61 25.56
CA VAL A 120 -12.77 -3.93 25.90
C VAL A 120 -12.43 -2.85 24.87
N GLN A 121 -12.75 -3.09 23.59
CA GLN A 121 -12.47 -2.15 22.51
C GLN A 121 -13.08 -0.75 22.72
N PRO A 122 -14.39 -0.57 22.99
CA PRO A 122 -14.96 0.75 23.22
C PRO A 122 -14.40 1.42 24.48
N VAL A 123 -14.10 0.65 25.53
CA VAL A 123 -13.50 1.18 26.78
C VAL A 123 -12.11 1.75 26.50
N LEU A 124 -11.24 1.02 25.80
CA LEU A 124 -9.91 1.50 25.43
C LEU A 124 -9.97 2.73 24.52
N GLN A 125 -10.87 2.75 23.52
CA GLN A 125 -11.03 3.89 22.62
C GLN A 125 -11.45 5.16 23.38
N ASN A 126 -12.41 5.05 24.30
CA ASN A 126 -12.86 6.17 25.12
C ASN A 126 -11.75 6.67 26.06
N MET A 127 -11.02 5.75 26.70
CA MET A 127 -9.89 6.08 27.56
C MET A 127 -8.78 6.84 26.81
N ILE A 128 -8.42 6.39 25.60
CA ILE A 128 -7.42 7.06 24.76
C ILE A 128 -7.88 8.47 24.37
N ARG A 129 -9.16 8.66 24.00
CA ARG A 129 -9.71 9.99 23.71
C ARG A 129 -9.60 10.91 24.93
N SER A 130 -10.02 10.46 26.11
CA SER A 130 -9.91 11.24 27.34
C SER A 130 -8.46 11.56 27.73
N LEU A 131 -7.52 10.65 27.46
CA LEU A 131 -6.09 10.86 27.69
C LEU A 131 -5.52 11.94 26.77
N LEU A 132 -5.86 11.91 25.48
CA LEU A 132 -5.41 12.90 24.50
C LEU A 132 -6.02 14.30 24.72
N GLU A 133 -7.23 14.37 25.28
CA GLU A 133 -7.91 15.63 25.63
C GLU A 133 -7.30 16.27 26.89
N ARG A 134 -7.06 15.49 27.94
CA ARG A 134 -6.56 16.00 29.23
C ARG A 134 -5.05 16.18 29.28
N GLN A 135 -4.30 15.39 28.49
CA GLN A 135 -2.83 15.33 28.47
C GLN A 135 -2.21 15.40 29.87
N PRO A 136 -2.56 14.47 30.78
CA PRO A 136 -2.06 14.48 32.13
C PRO A 136 -0.54 14.25 32.16
N GLU A 137 0.13 14.80 33.17
CA GLU A 137 1.58 14.63 33.36
C GLU A 137 1.97 13.15 33.57
N ASN A 138 1.12 12.37 34.25
CA ASN A 138 1.27 10.93 34.45
C ASN A 138 0.16 10.15 33.74
N ALA A 139 0.42 9.71 32.52
CA ALA A 139 -0.53 8.98 31.67
C ALA A 139 -0.99 7.63 32.27
N LEU A 140 -0.09 6.90 32.94
CA LEU A 140 -0.39 5.57 33.49
C LEU A 140 -1.38 5.64 34.66
N ASP A 141 -1.19 6.58 35.58
CA ASP A 141 -2.06 6.75 36.75
C ASP A 141 -3.48 7.12 36.33
N PHE A 142 -3.61 8.02 35.35
CA PHE A 142 -4.89 8.40 34.76
C PHE A 142 -5.64 7.20 34.14
N MET A 143 -4.93 6.30 33.45
CA MET A 143 -5.57 5.10 32.87
C MET A 143 -6.09 4.15 33.95
N VAL A 144 -5.37 3.98 35.06
CA VAL A 144 -5.81 3.14 36.18
C VAL A 144 -7.07 3.72 36.82
N GLU A 145 -7.08 5.03 37.09
CA GLU A 145 -8.24 5.74 37.65
C GLU A 145 -9.46 5.63 36.72
N HIS A 146 -9.27 5.86 35.42
CA HIS A 146 -10.35 5.75 34.43
C HIS A 146 -10.94 4.34 34.37
N LEU A 147 -10.11 3.30 34.44
CA LEU A 147 -10.58 1.91 34.47
C LEU A 147 -11.33 1.59 35.76
N GLN A 148 -10.93 2.15 36.91
CA GLN A 148 -11.65 2.00 38.18
C GLN A 148 -13.03 2.66 38.13
N ASP A 149 -13.14 3.87 37.59
CA ASP A 149 -14.43 4.57 37.42
C ASP A 149 -15.40 3.80 36.49
N GLN A 150 -14.87 3.25 35.39
CA GLN A 150 -15.66 2.43 34.47
C GLN A 150 -16.15 1.14 35.13
N GLN A 151 -15.35 0.51 36.00
CA GLN A 151 -15.78 -0.67 36.77
C GLN A 151 -16.93 -0.34 37.72
N LEU A 152 -16.87 0.81 38.40
CA LEU A 152 -17.94 1.26 39.30
C LEU A 152 -19.24 1.52 38.53
N THR A 153 -19.14 2.18 37.37
CA THR A 153 -20.30 2.48 36.52
C THR A 153 -20.92 1.20 35.94
N ASN A 154 -20.11 0.29 35.40
CA ASN A 154 -20.62 -0.98 34.86
C ASN A 154 -21.26 -1.87 35.93
N ARG A 155 -20.76 -1.81 37.17
CA ARG A 155 -21.36 -2.56 38.29
C ARG A 155 -22.72 -1.99 38.68
N ALA A 156 -22.88 -0.67 38.68
CA ALA A 156 -24.16 -0.02 39.00
C ALA A 156 -25.26 -0.34 37.97
N SER A 157 -24.90 -0.45 36.68
CA SER A 157 -25.86 -0.72 35.60
C SER A 157 -26.36 -2.18 35.57
N LYS A 158 -25.69 -3.11 36.22
CA LYS A 158 -26.01 -4.55 36.15
C LYS A 158 -27.11 -4.98 37.12
N ASP A 159 -27.45 -4.14 38.10
CA ASP A 159 -28.43 -4.45 39.16
C ASP A 159 -29.80 -3.81 38.94
N VAL A 160 -30.12 -3.29 37.74
CA VAL A 160 -31.51 -2.94 37.40
C VAL A 160 -32.21 -4.23 36.97
N PRO A 161 -33.14 -4.79 37.78
CA PRO A 161 -33.93 -5.94 37.37
C PRO A 161 -34.72 -5.51 36.15
N VAL A 162 -34.55 -6.25 35.05
CA VAL A 162 -35.38 -6.11 33.87
C VAL A 162 -36.79 -6.47 34.29
N GLU A 163 -37.57 -5.46 34.67
CA GLU A 163 -39.01 -5.58 34.83
C GLU A 163 -39.55 -5.89 33.43
N GLU A 164 -39.87 -7.18 33.22
CA GLU A 164 -40.52 -7.71 32.02
C GLU A 164 -41.76 -6.87 31.71
N SER A 165 -41.60 -5.91 30.80
CA SER A 165 -42.73 -5.22 30.20
C SER A 165 -43.51 -6.28 29.41
N PRO A 166 -44.77 -6.57 29.79
CA PRO A 166 -45.50 -7.68 29.20
C PRO A 166 -45.82 -7.38 27.73
N ALA A 167 -45.59 -8.42 26.94
CA ALA A 167 -45.99 -8.55 25.56
C ALA A 167 -47.44 -8.10 25.33
N SER A 168 -47.62 -7.03 24.56
CA SER A 168 -48.85 -6.84 23.78
C SER A 168 -48.65 -7.50 22.43
N ALA A 169 -49.25 -8.67 22.31
CA ALA A 169 -49.56 -9.32 21.06
C ALA A 169 -50.57 -8.49 20.24
N ASP A 170 -50.58 -8.79 18.94
CA ASP A 170 -51.72 -8.77 18.01
C ASP A 170 -51.66 -7.75 16.86
N ALA A 171 -51.16 -8.20 15.70
CA ALA A 171 -51.85 -8.17 14.40
C ALA A 171 -50.88 -8.46 13.22
N PRO A 172 -51.16 -9.47 12.36
CA PRO A 172 -50.44 -9.72 11.11
C PRO A 172 -51.31 -9.28 9.88
N PRO A 173 -51.00 -9.63 8.60
CA PRO A 173 -50.55 -8.68 7.58
C PRO A 173 -51.49 -8.57 6.37
N ALA A 174 -51.67 -7.38 5.79
CA ALA A 174 -52.34 -7.26 4.49
C ALA A 174 -51.94 -5.96 3.76
N ALA A 175 -51.24 -6.10 2.63
CA ALA A 175 -51.53 -5.47 1.34
C ALA A 175 -50.26 -5.35 0.48
N ALA A 176 -50.19 -6.19 -0.56
CA ALA A 176 -49.51 -5.84 -1.79
C ALA A 176 -50.20 -4.63 -2.45
N PRO A 177 -49.46 -3.84 -3.23
CA PRO A 177 -49.88 -3.74 -4.63
C PRO A 177 -48.72 -3.93 -5.62
N GLU A 178 -49.12 -4.55 -6.71
CA GLU A 178 -48.41 -4.68 -7.97
C GLU A 178 -48.10 -3.31 -8.60
N GLY A 179 -46.91 -3.21 -9.20
CA GLY A 179 -46.70 -2.63 -10.53
C GLY A 179 -46.93 -1.14 -10.74
N GLU A 180 -45.83 -0.38 -10.87
CA GLU A 180 -45.77 0.65 -11.91
C GLU A 180 -44.33 0.77 -12.45
N ALA A 181 -44.20 0.40 -13.72
CA ALA A 181 -43.02 0.62 -14.53
C ALA A 181 -43.02 2.08 -15.02
N ALA A 182 -41.94 2.83 -14.77
CA ALA A 182 -41.47 3.87 -15.68
C ALA A 182 -40.16 4.51 -15.20
N ALA A 183 -39.32 4.82 -16.19
CA ALA A 183 -38.26 5.83 -16.17
C ALA A 183 -36.95 5.48 -15.44
N ALA A 184 -36.08 4.79 -16.18
CA ALA A 184 -34.64 5.00 -16.06
C ALA A 184 -34.28 6.44 -16.51
N PRO A 185 -33.60 7.25 -15.67
CA PRO A 185 -32.78 8.33 -16.17
C PRO A 185 -31.39 7.78 -16.50
N ALA A 186 -31.06 7.81 -17.78
CA ALA A 186 -29.69 7.78 -18.25
C ALA A 186 -28.95 8.99 -17.64
N VAL A 187 -28.02 8.73 -16.72
CA VAL A 187 -27.02 9.72 -16.31
C VAL A 187 -25.72 9.31 -17.00
N ALA A 188 -25.49 9.99 -18.11
CA ALA A 188 -24.22 10.05 -18.79
C ALA A 188 -23.21 10.86 -17.95
N GLU A 189 -21.96 10.40 -18.02
CA GLU A 189 -20.74 11.20 -18.06
C GLU A 189 -20.41 12.17 -16.91
N GLY A 190 -19.28 11.89 -16.25
CA GLY A 190 -18.40 12.96 -15.78
C GLY A 190 -17.65 12.69 -14.49
N GLU A 191 -16.73 11.72 -14.45
CA GLU A 191 -15.60 11.86 -13.53
C GLU A 191 -14.28 11.50 -14.21
N ALA A 192 -13.49 12.56 -14.37
CA ALA A 192 -12.25 12.62 -15.08
C ALA A 192 -11.19 11.74 -14.41
N ALA A 193 -10.80 10.67 -15.09
CA ALA A 193 -9.47 10.12 -14.89
C ALA A 193 -8.44 11.23 -15.18
N PRO A 194 -7.46 11.50 -14.29
CA PRO A 194 -6.33 12.32 -14.66
C PRO A 194 -5.58 11.63 -15.80
N SER A 195 -5.80 12.18 -16.98
CA SER A 195 -4.95 12.10 -18.16
C SER A 195 -3.49 12.24 -17.74
N CYS A 196 -2.82 11.12 -17.54
CA CYS A 196 -1.37 11.07 -17.54
C CYS A 196 -0.95 11.33 -18.99
N CYS A 197 -0.70 12.62 -19.28
CA CYS A 197 -0.14 13.08 -20.55
C CYS A 197 1.27 12.52 -20.72
N TYR A 198 1.42 11.25 -21.12
CA TYR A 198 2.65 10.77 -21.72
C TYR A 198 2.66 11.19 -23.20
N ARG A 199 2.84 12.49 -23.41
CA ARG A 199 3.04 13.08 -24.73
C ARG A 199 4.52 12.93 -25.09
N GLY A 200 4.91 11.71 -25.43
CA GLY A 200 6.22 11.36 -25.96
C GLY A 200 6.16 11.13 -27.46
N SER A 201 6.11 12.22 -28.22
CA SER A 201 6.28 12.24 -29.67
C SER A 201 7.68 11.76 -30.05
N CYS A 202 7.82 10.53 -30.52
CA CYS A 202 8.85 10.17 -31.49
C CYS A 202 8.10 9.56 -32.70
N GLY A 203 7.99 10.27 -33.82
CA GLY A 203 9.14 10.75 -34.56
C GLY A 203 9.43 9.75 -35.67
N ARG A 204 8.48 9.64 -36.58
CA ARG A 204 8.56 8.88 -37.83
C ARG A 204 9.51 9.65 -38.75
N SER A 205 10.78 9.25 -38.85
CA SER A 205 11.68 9.72 -39.91
C SER A 205 12.22 8.52 -40.69
N ASN A 206 11.55 8.33 -41.82
CA ASN A 206 11.98 7.58 -42.99
C ASN A 206 13.15 8.31 -43.70
N ARG A 207 13.93 7.57 -44.52
CA ARG A 207 15.15 7.92 -45.30
C ARG A 207 16.43 7.43 -44.62
N GLY A 208 17.31 6.65 -45.24
CA GLY A 208 17.43 6.16 -46.61
C GLY A 208 18.82 5.52 -46.75
N GLY A 209 19.02 4.63 -47.71
CA GLY A 209 20.35 4.04 -47.93
C GLY A 209 20.34 2.83 -48.84
N CYS A 210 20.00 3.04 -50.12
CA CYS A 210 20.50 2.18 -51.19
C CYS A 210 22.01 2.43 -51.32
N SER A 211 22.83 1.39 -51.29
CA SER A 211 24.13 1.39 -51.95
C SER A 211 24.37 0.04 -52.59
N SER A 212 24.07 -0.03 -53.87
CA SER A 212 24.63 -0.99 -54.80
C SER A 212 25.98 -0.44 -55.25
N GLY A 213 27.01 -1.28 -55.19
CA GLY A 213 28.35 -1.05 -55.72
C GLY A 213 29.08 -2.37 -55.73
#